data_AF-C6XJI0-F1
#
_entry.id   AF-C6XJI0-F1
#
_cell.length_a   1.000
_cell.length_b   1.000
_cell.length_c   1.000
_cell.angle_alpha   90.00
_cell.angle_beta   90.00
_cell.angle_gamma   90.00
#
_symmetry.space_group_name_H-M   'P 1'
#
loop_
_entity.id
_entity.type
_entity.pdbx_description
1 polymer ?
#
loop_
_entity_poly.entity_id
_entity_poly.type
_entity_poly.pdbx_seq_one_letter_code
_entity_poly.pdbx_strand_id
1 'polypeptide(L)'
;MNWILALFAFAGIMAVMSTIASVVVEAIHKVFALRSGGMQEMLRALHDGVVMPLDPEYPDVTQGLQGGASKRADQFAKQMTRSPAYGGKGRWWWIANIPFLNIFTRRFENLSKLQFVEQLTQTDYGQRLSGMSRPQIKQSLNRLVYEFDRYGAGQSEFFGSRAKVFTTAVALLIVSLGNVNALAIYSHLATNQGALSGVLNTFNSEEALDGFITQKINQATLAQSQNGTSTGLASSISSDFRILSNAGFPVGRNYFPYCDVPENSNCDVKGFADSVSLFGLYDSKAIPRILTPEGAQWLLGMIATAGLIGLGANFWFNLFRAMASFALRNASAASGTSRARATDPVPPMAEGEVRRPREVKGSLAAPGSEPDLDLLTDAFLTVAGKEVGVPTATESANVEPVVLPQSSPLVPKTGVFIGEMPTRPGPTKPVTMNNGLRKYRG
;
A
#
# COMPACT_ATOMS: atom_id res chain seq x y z
N MET A 1 14.02 21.95 -29.66
CA MET A 1 13.78 20.49 -29.54
C MET A 1 14.34 19.89 -28.25
N ASN A 2 15.45 20.39 -27.70
CA ASN A 2 16.06 19.83 -26.47
C ASN A 2 15.14 19.79 -25.24
N TRP A 3 14.18 20.71 -25.11
CA TRP A 3 13.28 20.74 -23.95
C TRP A 3 12.32 19.53 -23.89
N ILE A 4 11.88 18.98 -25.03
CA ILE A 4 11.00 17.78 -25.05
C ILE A 4 11.80 16.55 -24.63
N LEU A 5 13.02 16.40 -25.16
CA LEU A 5 13.92 15.32 -24.79
C LEU A 5 14.33 15.42 -23.31
N ALA A 6 14.58 16.64 -22.82
CA ALA A 6 14.83 16.90 -21.41
C ALA A 6 13.63 16.52 -20.53
N LEU A 7 12.40 16.83 -20.96
CA LEU A 7 11.19 16.41 -20.26
C LEU A 7 11.05 14.87 -20.23
N PHE A 8 11.38 14.19 -21.32
CA PHE A 8 11.37 12.73 -21.39
C PHE A 8 12.41 12.09 -20.44
N ALA A 9 13.67 12.57 -20.49
CA ALA A 9 14.71 12.15 -19.57
C ALA A 9 14.34 12.44 -18.11
N PHE A 10 13.78 13.62 -17.85
CA PHE A 10 13.30 14.01 -16.53
C PHE A 10 12.20 13.06 -16.03
N ALA A 11 11.21 12.72 -16.87
CA ALA A 11 10.16 11.77 -16.50
C ALA A 11 10.73 10.38 -16.14
N GLY A 12 11.76 9.92 -16.85
CA GLY A 12 12.46 8.68 -16.53
C GLY A 12 13.17 8.74 -15.16
N ILE A 13 13.90 9.82 -14.87
CA ILE A 13 14.52 10.03 -13.55
C ILE A 13 13.47 10.05 -12.44
N MET A 14 12.36 10.78 -12.64
CA MET A 14 11.27 10.86 -11.66
C MET A 14 10.58 9.52 -11.45
N ALA A 15 10.45 8.68 -12.49
CA ALA A 15 9.93 7.32 -12.38
C ALA A 15 10.82 6.44 -11.50
N VAL A 16 12.15 6.50 -11.70
CA VAL A 16 13.12 5.79 -10.86
C VAL A 16 13.04 6.26 -9.41
N MET A 17 13.06 7.58 -9.18
CA MET A 17 12.96 8.16 -7.84
C MET A 17 11.66 7.80 -7.12
N SER A 18 10.53 7.81 -7.84
CA SER A 18 9.23 7.40 -7.30
C SER A 18 9.16 5.90 -7.00
N THR A 19 9.83 5.06 -7.79
CA THR A 19 9.99 3.64 -7.50
C THR A 19 10.78 3.43 -6.21
N ILE A 20 11.91 4.13 -6.04
CA ILE A 20 12.73 4.08 -4.81
C ILE A 20 11.88 4.48 -3.59
N ALA A 21 11.15 5.59 -3.67
CA ALA A 21 10.28 6.02 -2.58
C ALA A 21 9.20 4.98 -2.26
N SER A 22 8.59 4.36 -3.27
CA SER A 22 7.56 3.33 -3.11
C SER A 22 8.11 2.08 -2.41
N VAL A 23 9.32 1.65 -2.78
CA VAL A 23 10.04 0.54 -2.13
C VAL A 23 10.34 0.85 -0.67
N VAL A 24 10.79 2.06 -0.35
CA VAL A 24 11.04 2.48 1.04
C VAL A 24 9.75 2.46 1.85
N VAL A 25 8.65 2.99 1.31
CA VAL A 25 7.33 2.96 1.97
C VAL A 25 6.88 1.53 2.21
N GLU A 26 7.03 0.64 1.23
CA GLU A 26 6.70 -0.77 1.39
C GLU A 26 7.55 -1.42 2.48
N ALA A 27 8.85 -1.13 2.52
CA ALA A 27 9.75 -1.61 3.56
C ALA A 27 9.28 -1.16 4.95
N ILE A 28 8.92 0.12 5.10
CA ILE A 28 8.41 0.69 6.34
C ILE A 28 7.08 0.02 6.75
N HIS A 29 6.13 -0.12 5.83
CA HIS A 29 4.84 -0.75 6.09
C HIS A 29 4.97 -2.21 6.55
N LYS A 30 5.91 -2.95 5.96
CA LYS A 30 6.22 -4.33 6.35
C LYS A 30 6.87 -4.39 7.73
N VAL A 31 7.85 -3.53 8.01
CA VAL A 31 8.53 -3.47 9.32
C VAL A 31 7.56 -3.15 10.45
N PHE A 32 6.63 -2.23 10.22
CA PHE A 32 5.61 -1.86 11.22
C PHE A 32 4.35 -2.74 11.17
N ALA A 33 4.28 -3.71 10.26
CA ALA A 33 3.13 -4.60 10.07
C ALA A 33 1.77 -3.85 9.96
N LEU A 34 1.78 -2.63 9.39
CA LEU A 34 0.61 -1.74 9.38
C LEU A 34 -0.60 -2.37 8.66
N ARG A 35 -0.36 -3.16 7.62
CA ARG A 35 -1.40 -3.91 6.89
C ARG A 35 -2.10 -4.93 7.78
N SER A 36 -1.34 -5.67 8.57
CA SER A 36 -1.92 -6.65 9.52
C SER A 36 -2.75 -5.97 10.59
N GLY A 37 -2.34 -4.78 11.07
CA GLY A 37 -3.11 -3.97 12.00
C GLY A 37 -4.44 -3.51 11.40
N GLY A 38 -4.41 -3.07 10.14
CA GLY A 38 -5.61 -2.72 9.38
C GLY A 38 -6.60 -3.84 9.22
N MET A 39 -6.10 -5.02 8.85
CA MET A 39 -6.91 -6.22 8.71
C MET A 39 -7.54 -6.64 10.04
N GLN A 40 -6.81 -6.54 11.15
CA GLN A 40 -7.36 -6.85 12.47
C GLN A 40 -8.48 -5.87 12.85
N GLU A 41 -8.31 -4.58 12.56
CA GLU A 41 -9.35 -3.59 12.81
C GLU A 41 -10.60 -3.82 11.95
N MET A 42 -10.40 -4.18 10.68
CA MET A 42 -11.48 -4.61 9.80
C MET A 42 -12.24 -5.81 10.35
N LEU A 43 -11.54 -6.86 10.78
CA LEU A 43 -12.15 -8.08 11.30
C LEU A 43 -12.84 -7.85 12.65
N ARG A 44 -12.33 -6.94 13.48
CA ARG A 44 -13.03 -6.49 14.70
C ARG A 44 -14.35 -5.80 14.34
N ALA A 45 -14.33 -4.88 13.38
CA ALA A 45 -15.54 -4.21 12.90
C ALA A 45 -16.54 -5.19 12.28
N LEU A 46 -16.07 -6.16 11.49
CA LEU A 46 -16.90 -7.23 10.92
C LEU A 46 -17.52 -8.10 12.03
N HIS A 47 -16.74 -8.43 13.06
CA HIS A 47 -17.23 -9.20 14.20
C HIS A 47 -18.37 -8.47 14.91
N ASP A 48 -18.11 -7.24 15.33
CA ASP A 48 -19.08 -6.48 16.12
C ASP A 48 -20.31 -6.08 15.28
N GLY A 49 -20.14 -5.82 13.98
CA GLY A 49 -21.23 -5.39 13.09
C GLY A 49 -22.04 -6.51 12.45
N VAL A 50 -21.48 -7.71 12.28
CA VAL A 50 -22.09 -8.77 11.46
C VAL A 50 -22.09 -10.12 12.15
N VAL A 51 -20.96 -10.56 12.69
CA VAL A 51 -20.85 -11.88 13.35
C VAL A 51 -21.71 -11.92 14.61
N MET A 52 -21.56 -10.92 15.48
CA MET A 52 -22.26 -10.89 16.76
C MET A 52 -23.80 -10.85 16.61
N PRO A 53 -24.38 -10.02 15.70
CA PRO A 53 -25.83 -10.07 15.45
C PRO A 53 -26.35 -11.36 14.79
N LEU A 54 -25.48 -12.15 14.15
CA LEU A 54 -25.85 -13.44 13.55
C LEU A 54 -25.68 -14.60 14.53
N ASP A 55 -25.03 -14.39 15.67
CA ASP A 55 -24.76 -15.44 16.64
C ASP A 55 -25.99 -15.70 17.53
N PRO A 56 -26.61 -16.89 17.47
CA PRO A 56 -27.82 -17.19 18.23
C PRO A 56 -27.62 -17.17 19.75
N GLU A 57 -26.38 -17.32 20.23
CA GLU A 57 -26.05 -17.21 21.66
C GLU A 57 -26.04 -15.76 22.17
N TYR A 58 -25.99 -14.78 21.26
CA TYR A 58 -25.91 -13.36 21.60
C TYR A 58 -27.02 -12.53 20.93
N PRO A 59 -28.30 -12.86 21.16
CA PRO A 59 -29.41 -12.30 20.40
C PRO A 59 -29.68 -10.81 20.65
N ASP A 60 -29.01 -10.14 21.61
CA ASP A 60 -29.36 -8.76 21.92
C ASP A 60 -28.19 -7.92 22.46
N VAL A 61 -27.31 -7.48 21.54
CA VAL A 61 -26.40 -6.37 21.79
C VAL A 61 -26.83 -5.19 20.92
N THR A 62 -28.11 -4.83 20.99
CA THR A 62 -28.63 -3.58 20.40
C THR A 62 -28.11 -2.34 21.12
N GLN A 63 -27.51 -2.49 22.31
CA GLN A 63 -26.68 -1.47 22.93
C GLN A 63 -25.32 -1.44 22.22
N GLY A 64 -25.25 -0.69 21.12
CA GLY A 64 -24.02 -0.46 20.39
C GLY A 64 -22.91 -0.08 21.37
N LEU A 65 -21.92 -0.98 21.52
CA LEU A 65 -20.69 -0.72 22.26
C LEU A 65 -19.98 0.44 21.55
N GLN A 66 -20.24 1.66 22.02
CA GLN A 66 -19.59 2.86 21.50
C GLN A 66 -18.08 2.77 21.78
N GLY A 67 -17.32 2.47 20.73
CA GLY A 67 -15.91 2.88 20.63
C GLY A 67 -14.85 1.96 21.25
N GLY A 68 -15.17 0.71 21.57
CA GLY A 68 -14.17 -0.27 22.02
C GLY A 68 -14.42 -1.62 21.39
N ALA A 69 -13.44 -2.12 20.62
CA ALA A 69 -13.46 -3.49 20.13
C ALA A 69 -13.69 -4.43 21.33
N SER A 70 -14.76 -5.22 21.26
CA SER A 70 -15.04 -6.17 22.33
C SER A 70 -13.84 -7.11 22.49
N LYS A 71 -13.55 -7.60 23.71
CA LYS A 71 -12.48 -8.60 23.90
C LYS A 71 -12.65 -9.82 22.97
N ARG A 72 -13.91 -10.12 22.62
CA ARG A 72 -14.30 -11.15 21.66
C ARG A 72 -13.95 -10.77 20.22
N ALA A 73 -14.20 -9.53 19.79
CA ALA A 73 -13.76 -9.04 18.48
C ALA A 73 -12.24 -9.14 18.31
N ASP A 74 -11.47 -8.81 19.36
CA ASP A 74 -10.02 -8.96 19.31
C ASP A 74 -9.59 -10.42 19.19
N GLN A 75 -10.22 -11.32 19.95
CA GLN A 75 -9.98 -12.76 19.86
C GLN A 75 -10.36 -13.31 18.48
N PHE A 76 -11.51 -12.92 17.95
CA PHE A 76 -11.98 -13.28 16.61
C PHE A 76 -10.97 -12.82 15.55
N ALA A 77 -10.61 -11.53 15.53
CA ALA A 77 -9.63 -11.00 14.59
C ALA A 77 -8.26 -11.69 14.70
N LYS A 78 -7.84 -12.04 15.92
CA LYS A 78 -6.60 -12.77 16.17
C LYS A 78 -6.66 -14.21 15.66
N GLN A 79 -7.80 -14.90 15.82
CA GLN A 79 -8.01 -16.25 15.28
C GLN A 79 -8.02 -16.20 13.74
N MET A 80 -8.78 -15.28 13.16
CA MET A 80 -8.92 -15.11 11.70
C MET A 80 -7.62 -14.72 10.99
N THR A 81 -6.70 -14.03 11.67
CA THR A 81 -5.40 -13.63 11.09
C THR A 81 -4.27 -14.63 11.36
N ARG A 82 -4.54 -15.71 12.08
CA ARG A 82 -3.53 -16.72 12.44
C ARG A 82 -3.33 -17.66 11.25
N SER A 83 -2.10 -17.78 10.76
CA SER A 83 -1.80 -18.77 9.72
C SER A 83 -1.90 -20.20 10.27
N PRO A 84 -2.69 -21.10 9.67
CA PRO A 84 -2.78 -22.50 10.08
C PRO A 84 -1.44 -23.22 10.03
N ALA A 85 -0.59 -22.85 9.06
CA ALA A 85 0.71 -23.45 8.83
C ALA A 85 1.72 -23.21 9.97
N TYR A 86 1.45 -22.24 10.87
CA TYR A 86 2.38 -21.84 11.93
C TYR A 86 1.96 -22.29 13.34
N GLY A 87 0.98 -23.19 13.45
CA GLY A 87 0.51 -23.76 14.72
C GLY A 87 1.43 -24.81 15.35
N GLY A 88 2.53 -25.18 14.69
CA GLY A 88 3.46 -26.20 15.20
C GLY A 88 4.16 -25.77 16.49
N LYS A 89 4.04 -26.56 17.56
CA LYS A 89 4.82 -26.44 18.81
C LYS A 89 6.28 -26.86 18.60
N GLY A 90 6.91 -26.34 17.55
CA GLY A 90 8.31 -26.61 17.26
C GLY A 90 9.20 -26.11 18.38
N ARG A 91 10.33 -26.80 18.61
CA ARG A 91 11.34 -26.51 19.64
C ARG A 91 11.89 -25.07 19.61
N TRP A 92 11.68 -24.34 18.51
CA TRP A 92 12.13 -22.96 18.29
C TRP A 92 11.01 -21.90 18.38
N TRP A 93 9.80 -22.27 18.81
CA TRP A 93 8.65 -21.35 18.87
C TRP A 93 8.88 -20.09 19.72
N TRP A 94 9.67 -20.20 20.80
CA TRP A 94 9.97 -19.07 21.69
C TRP A 94 10.80 -17.97 21.00
N ILE A 95 11.66 -18.31 20.04
CA ILE A 95 12.46 -17.33 19.28
C ILE A 95 11.57 -16.59 18.27
N ALA A 96 10.59 -17.27 17.68
CA ALA A 96 9.64 -16.65 16.76
C ALA A 96 8.66 -15.68 17.44
N ASN A 97 8.56 -15.71 18.77
CA ASN A 97 7.57 -14.93 19.53
C ASN A 97 8.19 -13.79 20.35
N ILE A 98 9.42 -13.37 20.03
CA ILE A 98 10.09 -12.25 20.68
C ILE A 98 9.38 -10.94 20.27
N PRO A 99 8.78 -10.18 21.21
CA PRO A 99 7.85 -9.09 20.90
C PRO A 99 8.49 -7.91 20.15
N PHE A 100 9.79 -7.70 20.26
CA PHE A 100 10.50 -6.65 19.52
C PHE A 100 10.89 -7.08 18.09
N LEU A 101 10.92 -8.40 17.82
CA LEU A 101 11.21 -8.99 16.51
C LEU A 101 9.93 -9.54 15.86
N ASN A 102 8.82 -8.81 15.97
CA ASN A 102 7.49 -9.12 15.39
C ASN A 102 7.48 -9.32 13.84
N ILE A 103 8.67 -9.42 13.26
CA ILE A 103 9.10 -9.64 11.88
C ILE A 103 8.73 -11.05 11.39
N PHE A 104 8.58 -12.04 12.27
CA PHE A 104 8.33 -13.43 11.87
C PHE A 104 6.89 -13.93 12.05
N THR A 105 5.98 -13.14 12.63
CA THR A 105 4.56 -13.52 12.58
C THR A 105 4.05 -13.25 11.17
N ARG A 106 4.11 -14.26 10.28
CA ARG A 106 3.42 -14.26 8.98
C ARG A 106 1.91 -14.28 9.23
N ARG A 107 1.37 -13.14 9.64
CA ARG A 107 -0.07 -12.88 9.63
C ARG A 107 -0.47 -12.71 8.17
N PHE A 108 -1.68 -13.14 7.84
CA PHE A 108 -2.23 -12.83 6.53
C PHE A 108 -2.31 -11.30 6.40
N GLU A 109 -1.65 -10.73 5.38
CA GLU A 109 -1.84 -9.33 4.97
C GLU A 109 -3.10 -9.18 4.12
N ASN A 110 -3.55 -10.29 3.53
CA ASN A 110 -4.71 -10.38 2.68
C ASN A 110 -5.34 -11.77 2.90
N LEU A 111 -6.66 -11.84 3.05
CA LEU A 111 -7.42 -13.09 3.09
C LEU A 111 -8.33 -13.11 1.86
N SER A 112 -8.22 -14.16 1.06
CA SER A 112 -9.24 -14.43 0.04
C SER A 112 -10.57 -14.82 0.70
N LYS A 113 -11.69 -14.72 -0.02
CA LYS A 113 -13.02 -15.17 0.47
C LYS A 113 -12.98 -16.63 0.94
N LEU A 114 -12.30 -17.50 0.18
CA LEU A 114 -12.15 -18.91 0.52
C LEU A 114 -11.33 -19.08 1.81
N GLN A 115 -10.17 -18.43 1.91
CA GLN A 115 -9.38 -18.44 3.15
C GLN A 115 -10.17 -17.88 4.33
N PHE A 116 -11.00 -16.86 4.10
CA PHE A 116 -11.82 -16.26 5.13
C PHE A 116 -12.81 -17.28 5.67
N VAL A 117 -13.50 -18.01 4.79
CA VAL A 117 -14.42 -19.08 5.18
C VAL A 117 -13.68 -20.23 5.87
N GLU A 118 -12.51 -20.62 5.38
CA GLU A 118 -11.67 -21.64 6.04
C GLU A 118 -11.26 -21.20 7.45
N GLN A 119 -10.77 -19.96 7.62
CA GLN A 119 -10.39 -19.43 8.94
C GLN A 119 -11.61 -19.25 9.85
N LEU A 120 -12.77 -18.92 9.28
CA LEU A 120 -14.01 -18.76 10.04
C LEU A 120 -14.35 -20.04 10.79
N THR A 121 -14.20 -21.22 10.18
CA THR A 121 -14.42 -22.52 10.85
C THR A 121 -13.57 -22.73 12.10
N GLN A 122 -12.41 -22.08 12.17
CA GLN A 122 -11.49 -22.20 13.30
C GLN A 122 -11.86 -21.26 14.47
N THR A 123 -12.81 -20.36 14.26
CA THR A 123 -13.32 -19.46 15.30
C THR A 123 -14.44 -20.12 16.09
N ASP A 124 -14.68 -19.65 17.33
CA ASP A 124 -15.76 -20.16 18.16
C ASP A 124 -17.13 -20.00 17.47
N TYR A 125 -17.32 -18.89 16.76
CA TYR A 125 -18.53 -18.64 15.96
C TYR A 125 -18.67 -19.65 14.81
N GLY A 126 -17.61 -19.91 14.05
CA GLY A 126 -17.65 -20.86 12.94
C GLY A 126 -17.94 -22.29 13.40
N GLN A 127 -17.40 -22.70 14.55
CA GLN A 127 -17.72 -24.01 15.14
C GLN A 127 -19.21 -24.13 15.46
N ARG A 128 -19.83 -23.10 16.05
CA ARG A 128 -21.29 -23.05 16.28
C ARG A 128 -22.09 -23.04 14.98
N LEU A 129 -21.69 -22.19 14.04
CA LEU A 129 -22.32 -22.09 12.72
C LEU A 129 -22.29 -23.44 11.99
N SER A 130 -21.21 -24.20 12.13
CA SER A 130 -21.11 -25.53 11.55
C SER A 130 -22.22 -26.46 12.04
N GLY A 131 -22.73 -26.29 13.26
CA GLY A 131 -23.84 -27.08 13.82
C GLY A 131 -25.22 -26.83 13.19
N MET A 132 -25.38 -25.77 12.41
CA MET A 132 -26.67 -25.39 11.80
C MET A 132 -27.02 -26.22 10.55
N SER A 133 -28.23 -26.06 10.03
CA SER A 133 -28.63 -26.68 8.76
C SER A 133 -27.91 -26.03 7.57
N ARG A 134 -27.64 -26.79 6.50
CA ARG A 134 -26.94 -26.29 5.30
C ARG A 134 -27.56 -25.00 4.73
N PRO A 135 -28.90 -24.84 4.63
CA PRO A 135 -29.50 -23.58 4.18
C PRO A 135 -29.19 -22.38 5.09
N GLN A 136 -29.19 -22.58 6.42
CA GLN A 136 -28.85 -21.53 7.39
C GLN A 136 -27.37 -21.16 7.30
N ILE A 137 -26.48 -22.15 7.15
CA ILE A 137 -25.05 -21.92 6.93
C ILE A 137 -24.84 -21.11 5.66
N LYS A 138 -25.46 -21.52 4.54
CA LYS A 138 -25.38 -20.84 3.26
C LYS A 138 -25.84 -19.38 3.37
N GLN A 139 -26.95 -19.12 4.05
CA GLN A 139 -27.47 -17.77 4.26
C GLN A 139 -26.52 -16.90 5.12
N SER A 140 -26.02 -17.44 6.23
CA SER A 140 -25.09 -16.74 7.12
C SER A 140 -23.75 -16.46 6.43
N LEU A 141 -23.20 -17.43 5.72
CA LEU A 141 -21.97 -17.28 4.95
C LEU A 141 -22.13 -16.24 3.83
N ASN A 142 -23.26 -16.25 3.11
CA ASN A 142 -23.51 -15.25 2.07
C ASN A 142 -23.42 -13.82 2.63
N ARG A 143 -24.09 -13.59 3.78
CA ARG A 143 -24.07 -12.28 4.44
C ARG A 143 -22.66 -11.93 4.95
N LEU A 144 -21.96 -12.88 5.56
CA LEU A 144 -20.61 -12.65 6.08
C LEU A 144 -19.59 -12.34 4.99
N VAL A 145 -19.64 -13.07 3.87
CA VAL A 145 -18.74 -12.88 2.74
C VAL A 145 -19.00 -11.53 2.07
N TYR A 146 -20.28 -11.21 1.82
CA TYR A 146 -20.66 -9.89 1.28
C TYR A 146 -20.16 -8.74 2.16
N GLU A 147 -20.35 -8.85 3.47
CA GLU A 147 -19.90 -7.83 4.41
C GLU A 147 -18.38 -7.78 4.52
N PHE A 148 -17.70 -8.92 4.55
CA PHE A 148 -16.24 -9.00 4.52
C PHE A 148 -15.67 -8.25 3.31
N ASP A 149 -16.23 -8.45 2.12
CA ASP A 149 -15.81 -7.72 0.92
C ASP A 149 -16.08 -6.23 1.04
N ARG A 150 -17.25 -5.83 1.57
CA ARG A 150 -17.61 -4.43 1.78
C ARG A 150 -16.66 -3.73 2.75
N TYR A 151 -16.39 -4.33 3.91
CA TYR A 151 -15.42 -3.82 4.88
C TYR A 151 -14.00 -3.81 4.28
N GLY A 152 -13.63 -4.84 3.53
CA GLY A 152 -12.34 -4.94 2.83
C GLY A 152 -12.12 -3.83 1.81
N ALA A 153 -13.15 -3.50 1.01
CA ALA A 153 -13.11 -2.40 0.04
C ALA A 153 -12.93 -1.05 0.76
N GLY A 154 -13.72 -0.78 1.79
CA GLY A 154 -13.63 0.46 2.58
C GLY A 154 -12.27 0.63 3.27
N GLN A 155 -11.72 -0.46 3.82
CA GLN A 155 -10.37 -0.44 4.39
C GLN A 155 -9.30 -0.22 3.33
N SER A 156 -9.42 -0.86 2.18
CA SER A 156 -8.44 -0.71 1.09
C SER A 156 -8.39 0.72 0.58
N GLU A 157 -9.53 1.40 0.43
CA GLU A 157 -9.60 2.81 0.06
C GLU A 157 -8.97 3.71 1.14
N PHE A 158 -9.28 3.44 2.41
CA PHE A 158 -8.70 4.16 3.54
C PHE A 158 -7.17 3.98 3.63
N PHE A 159 -6.66 2.78 3.42
CA PHE A 159 -5.22 2.53 3.34
C PHE A 159 -4.61 3.19 2.11
N GLY A 160 -5.30 3.19 0.98
CA GLY A 160 -4.85 3.85 -0.24
C GLY A 160 -4.67 5.37 -0.06
N SER A 161 -5.63 6.03 0.59
CA SER A 161 -5.53 7.48 0.86
C SER A 161 -4.41 7.81 1.84
N ARG A 162 -4.29 7.05 2.94
CA ARG A 162 -3.20 7.24 3.91
C ARG A 162 -1.83 6.90 3.36
N ALA A 163 -1.71 5.84 2.56
CA ALA A 163 -0.47 5.44 1.94
C ALA A 163 0.06 6.51 0.99
N LYS A 164 -0.83 7.26 0.29
CA LYS A 164 -0.41 8.42 -0.53
C LYS A 164 0.22 9.51 0.33
N VAL A 165 -0.45 9.92 1.41
CA VAL A 165 0.08 10.94 2.34
C VAL A 165 1.41 10.49 2.94
N PHE A 166 1.49 9.23 3.37
CA PHE A 166 2.69 8.64 3.92
C PHE A 166 3.82 8.57 2.89
N THR A 167 3.52 8.19 1.64
CA THR A 167 4.49 8.15 0.54
C THR A 167 5.03 9.54 0.24
N THR A 168 4.20 10.57 0.22
CA THR A 168 4.65 11.96 0.06
C THR A 168 5.54 12.41 1.22
N ALA A 169 5.23 12.03 2.46
CA ALA A 169 6.08 12.34 3.61
C ALA A 169 7.44 11.63 3.54
N VAL A 170 7.47 10.35 3.16
CA VAL A 170 8.71 9.60 2.95
C VAL A 170 9.50 10.17 1.77
N ALA A 171 8.84 10.55 0.68
CA ALA A 171 9.45 11.23 -0.45
C ALA A 171 10.09 12.54 -0.02
N LEU A 172 9.42 13.36 0.81
CA LEU A 172 9.98 14.60 1.36
C LEU A 172 11.23 14.33 2.18
N LEU A 173 11.24 13.27 2.99
CA LEU A 173 12.41 12.86 3.77
C LEU A 173 13.56 12.45 2.84
N ILE A 174 13.32 11.59 1.85
CA ILE A 174 14.33 11.14 0.88
C ILE A 174 14.90 12.32 0.11
N VAL A 175 14.03 13.20 -0.37
CA VAL A 175 14.40 14.41 -1.12
C VAL A 175 15.24 15.34 -0.25
N SER A 176 14.83 15.58 1.01
CA SER A 176 15.57 16.38 1.99
C SER A 176 16.97 15.85 2.29
N LEU A 177 17.08 14.55 2.56
CA LEU A 177 18.36 13.90 2.85
C LEU A 177 19.26 13.81 1.61
N GLY A 178 18.67 13.55 0.44
CA GLY A 178 19.37 13.48 -0.84
C GLY A 178 19.65 14.84 -1.47
N ASN A 179 19.13 15.93 -0.91
CA ASN A 179 19.15 17.27 -1.47
C ASN A 179 18.75 17.31 -2.95
N VAL A 180 17.58 16.75 -3.28
CA VAL A 180 17.13 16.53 -4.66
C VAL A 180 16.17 17.63 -5.10
N ASN A 181 16.57 18.46 -6.05
CA ASN A 181 15.68 19.48 -6.62
C ASN A 181 15.30 19.16 -8.07
N ALA A 182 14.06 18.76 -8.31
CA ALA A 182 13.51 18.43 -9.62
C ALA A 182 13.63 19.58 -10.63
N LEU A 183 13.44 20.83 -10.19
CA LEU A 183 13.59 22.00 -11.07
C LEU A 183 15.04 22.17 -11.53
N ALA A 184 15.98 21.96 -10.61
CA ALA A 184 17.41 22.01 -10.93
C ALA A 184 17.82 20.86 -11.86
N ILE A 185 17.30 19.65 -11.63
CA ILE A 185 17.51 18.50 -12.52
C ILE A 185 16.96 18.78 -13.92
N TYR A 186 15.73 19.25 -14.03
CA TYR A 186 15.12 19.56 -15.33
C TYR A 186 15.88 20.68 -16.06
N SER A 187 16.21 21.77 -15.35
CA SER A 187 17.01 22.86 -15.92
C SER A 187 18.38 22.37 -16.39
N HIS A 188 19.04 21.50 -15.61
CA HIS A 188 20.31 20.88 -15.99
C HIS A 188 20.17 20.01 -17.24
N LEU A 189 19.13 19.17 -17.33
CA LEU A 189 18.86 18.36 -18.53
C LEU A 189 18.55 19.22 -19.76
N ALA A 190 17.87 20.35 -19.58
CA ALA A 190 17.51 21.25 -20.67
C ALA A 190 18.73 22.03 -21.22
N THR A 191 19.74 22.28 -20.38
CA THR A 191 20.90 23.12 -20.72
C THR A 191 22.17 22.31 -21.02
N ASN A 192 22.33 21.12 -20.43
CA ASN A 192 23.50 20.27 -20.60
C ASN A 192 23.21 19.07 -21.53
N GLN A 193 23.65 19.16 -22.78
CA GLN A 193 23.45 18.10 -23.78
C GLN A 193 24.15 16.79 -23.40
N GLY A 194 25.32 16.85 -22.76
CA GLY A 194 26.06 15.66 -22.34
C GLY A 194 25.29 14.86 -21.28
N ALA A 195 24.77 15.55 -20.25
CA ALA A 195 23.94 14.93 -19.22
C ALA A 195 22.65 14.35 -19.82
N LEU A 196 22.00 15.09 -20.73
CA LEU A 196 20.81 14.64 -21.43
C LEU A 196 21.07 13.35 -22.23
N SER A 197 22.10 13.34 -23.09
CA SER A 197 22.45 12.18 -23.89
C SER A 197 22.84 10.98 -23.03
N GLY A 198 23.55 11.18 -21.92
CA GLY A 198 23.88 10.11 -20.97
C GLY A 198 22.63 9.44 -20.38
N VAL A 199 21.65 10.24 -19.97
CA VAL A 199 20.38 9.72 -19.45
C VAL A 199 19.55 9.05 -20.53
N LEU A 200 19.44 9.66 -21.72
CA LEU A 200 18.71 9.07 -22.84
C LEU A 200 19.32 7.74 -23.28
N ASN A 201 20.66 7.63 -23.34
CA ASN A 201 21.33 6.37 -23.66
C ASN A 201 21.06 5.28 -22.62
N THR A 202 20.86 5.67 -21.36
CA THR A 202 20.46 4.75 -20.28
C THR A 202 19.00 4.27 -20.45
N PHE A 203 18.11 5.10 -21.01
CA PHE A 203 16.69 4.79 -21.19
C PHE A 203 16.30 4.24 -22.57
N ASN A 204 17.13 4.42 -23.59
CA ASN A 204 16.82 4.00 -24.97
C ASN A 204 16.75 2.47 -25.14
N SER A 205 17.30 1.69 -24.22
CA SER A 205 16.98 0.28 -24.08
C SER A 205 15.68 0.17 -23.27
N GLU A 206 14.55 0.08 -23.96
CA GLU A 206 13.22 -0.10 -23.33
C GLU A 206 13.21 -1.33 -22.40
N GLU A 207 13.93 -2.39 -22.79
CA GLU A 207 14.22 -3.56 -21.94
C GLU A 207 15.04 -3.22 -20.68
N ALA A 208 15.93 -2.23 -20.75
CA ALA A 208 16.74 -1.84 -19.60
C ALA A 208 15.95 -1.01 -18.59
N LEU A 209 14.96 -0.20 -19.00
CA LEU A 209 14.17 0.54 -18.00
C LEU A 209 13.23 -0.42 -17.26
N ASP A 210 12.42 -1.20 -17.98
CA ASP A 210 11.53 -2.19 -17.36
C ASP A 210 12.36 -3.25 -16.60
N GLY A 211 13.50 -3.67 -17.15
CA GLY A 211 14.47 -4.55 -16.51
C GLY A 211 15.08 -3.95 -15.25
N PHE A 212 15.52 -2.68 -15.28
CA PHE A 212 16.07 -1.98 -14.13
C PHE A 212 15.06 -1.84 -13.01
N ILE A 213 13.81 -1.48 -13.32
CA ILE A 213 12.73 -1.36 -12.33
C ILE A 213 12.42 -2.72 -11.72
N THR A 214 12.22 -3.74 -12.56
CA THR A 214 11.92 -5.10 -12.10
C THR A 214 13.06 -5.63 -11.25
N GLN A 215 14.30 -5.40 -11.67
CA GLN A 215 15.50 -5.76 -10.93
C GLN A 215 15.58 -5.01 -9.61
N LYS A 216 15.29 -3.70 -9.56
CA LYS A 216 15.32 -2.91 -8.32
C LYS A 216 14.23 -3.30 -7.34
N ILE A 217 13.01 -3.57 -7.83
CA ILE A 217 11.92 -4.11 -7.02
C ILE A 217 12.30 -5.49 -6.47
N ASN A 218 12.81 -6.37 -7.33
CA ASN A 218 13.23 -7.71 -6.93
C ASN A 218 14.41 -7.65 -5.95
N GLN A 219 15.41 -6.81 -6.19
CA GLN A 219 16.58 -6.65 -5.32
C GLN A 219 16.18 -6.06 -3.97
N ALA A 220 15.27 -5.09 -3.94
CA ALA A 220 14.75 -4.58 -2.68
C ALA A 220 13.93 -5.63 -1.93
N THR A 221 13.12 -6.41 -2.67
CA THR A 221 12.34 -7.52 -2.10
C THR A 221 13.26 -8.63 -1.54
N LEU A 222 14.33 -8.97 -2.26
CA LEU A 222 15.33 -9.96 -1.86
C LEU A 222 16.19 -9.48 -0.69
N ALA A 223 16.67 -8.23 -0.73
CA ALA A 223 17.42 -7.62 0.38
C ALA A 223 16.58 -7.56 1.66
N GLN A 224 15.27 -7.32 1.50
CA GLN A 224 14.32 -7.38 2.60
C GLN A 224 14.10 -8.81 3.11
N SER A 225 14.03 -9.80 2.22
CA SER A 225 13.84 -11.22 2.56
C SER A 225 15.04 -11.85 3.27
N GLN A 226 16.26 -11.53 2.83
CA GLN A 226 17.47 -12.24 3.28
C GLN A 226 18.08 -11.68 4.56
N ASN A 227 18.04 -10.36 4.79
CA ASN A 227 18.81 -9.77 5.89
C ASN A 227 17.97 -9.06 6.95
N GLY A 228 16.69 -8.74 6.72
CA GLY A 228 15.84 -8.02 7.69
C GLY A 228 16.37 -6.64 8.13
N THR A 229 17.57 -6.24 7.72
CA THR A 229 18.25 -5.03 8.11
C THR A 229 18.08 -3.97 7.03
N SER A 230 17.55 -2.81 7.43
CA SER A 230 17.39 -1.58 6.64
C SER A 230 18.68 -1.05 5.99
N THR A 231 19.84 -1.58 6.39
CA THR A 231 21.17 -1.21 5.89
C THR A 231 21.33 -1.45 4.39
N GLY A 232 20.82 -2.57 3.86
CA GLY A 232 20.96 -2.90 2.43
C GLY A 232 20.18 -1.97 1.50
N LEU A 233 19.03 -1.47 1.96
CA LEU A 233 18.24 -0.49 1.21
C LEU A 233 18.95 0.87 1.21
N ALA A 234 19.45 1.31 2.36
CA ALA A 234 20.18 2.58 2.47
C ALA A 234 21.42 2.61 1.58
N SER A 235 22.18 1.51 1.51
CA SER A 235 23.35 1.41 0.61
C SER A 235 22.94 1.47 -0.86
N SER A 236 21.87 0.79 -1.26
CA SER A 236 21.35 0.84 -2.64
C SER A 236 20.92 2.26 -3.04
N ILE A 237 20.15 2.93 -2.19
CA ILE A 237 19.71 4.32 -2.40
C ILE A 237 20.91 5.27 -2.48
N SER A 238 21.88 5.12 -1.58
CA SER A 238 23.09 5.95 -1.60
C SER A 238 23.91 5.75 -2.87
N SER A 239 23.96 4.52 -3.40
CA SER A 239 24.63 4.21 -4.67
C SER A 239 23.92 4.88 -5.84
N ASP A 240 22.58 4.86 -5.87
CA ASP A 240 21.79 5.50 -6.92
C ASP A 240 21.99 7.02 -6.93
N PHE A 241 22.02 7.66 -5.75
CA PHE A 241 22.36 9.08 -5.64
C PHE A 241 23.79 9.41 -6.07
N ARG A 242 24.76 8.52 -5.79
CA ARG A 242 26.14 8.69 -6.27
C ARG A 242 26.22 8.62 -7.78
N ILE A 243 25.46 7.73 -8.43
CA ILE A 243 25.41 7.65 -9.89
C ILE A 243 24.88 8.98 -10.48
N LEU A 244 23.79 9.51 -9.91
CA LEU A 244 23.25 10.81 -10.35
C LEU A 244 24.25 11.95 -10.10
N SER A 245 24.89 11.98 -8.94
CA SER A 245 25.91 13.00 -8.63
C SER A 245 27.11 12.91 -9.58
N ASN A 246 27.60 11.70 -9.87
CA ASN A 246 28.70 11.46 -10.81
C ASN A 246 28.33 11.82 -12.25
N ALA A 247 27.05 11.74 -12.61
CA ALA A 247 26.53 12.22 -13.89
C ALA A 247 26.39 13.75 -13.97
N GLY A 248 26.80 14.47 -12.91
CA GLY A 248 26.78 15.94 -12.86
C GLY A 248 25.45 16.53 -12.40
N PHE A 249 24.49 15.72 -11.95
CA PHE A 249 23.22 16.24 -11.46
C PHE A 249 23.40 17.01 -10.13
N PRO A 250 22.64 18.11 -9.93
CA PRO A 250 22.69 18.91 -8.71
C PRO A 250 21.96 18.20 -7.55
N VAL A 251 22.55 17.10 -7.08
CA VAL A 251 22.05 16.28 -5.97
C VAL A 251 23.14 16.04 -4.93
N GLY A 252 22.75 15.94 -3.67
CA GLY A 252 23.65 15.68 -2.54
C GLY A 252 24.16 16.95 -1.84
N ARG A 253 25.06 16.75 -0.88
CA ARG A 253 25.52 17.79 0.05
C ARG A 253 26.50 18.82 -0.55
N ASN A 254 27.00 18.56 -1.75
CA ASN A 254 27.86 19.49 -2.48
C ASN A 254 27.08 20.70 -3.05
N TYR A 255 25.75 20.66 -2.98
CA TYR A 255 24.86 21.70 -3.50
C TYR A 255 24.16 22.44 -2.36
N PHE A 256 23.56 23.59 -2.69
CA PHE A 256 22.76 24.40 -1.77
C PHE A 256 21.69 23.55 -1.06
N PRO A 257 21.46 23.71 0.26
CA PRO A 257 22.03 24.72 1.16
C PRO A 257 23.35 24.29 1.84
N TYR A 258 23.74 23.02 1.70
CA TYR A 258 24.87 22.44 2.42
C TYR A 258 26.21 22.99 1.90
N CYS A 259 26.41 22.92 0.58
CA CYS A 259 27.60 23.45 -0.10
C CYS A 259 28.91 23.01 0.54
N ASP A 260 29.08 21.70 0.71
CA ASP A 260 30.31 21.13 1.28
C ASP A 260 31.55 21.39 0.39
N VAL A 261 31.33 21.73 -0.90
CA VAL A 261 32.38 22.14 -1.84
C VAL A 261 32.30 23.66 -2.09
N PRO A 262 33.32 24.44 -1.70
CA PRO A 262 33.28 25.91 -1.76
C PRO A 262 33.32 26.47 -3.20
N GLU A 263 33.79 25.70 -4.18
CA GLU A 263 33.94 26.13 -5.57
C GLU A 263 32.63 26.08 -6.39
N ASN A 264 31.53 25.59 -5.80
CA ASN A 264 30.26 25.49 -6.52
C ASN A 264 29.63 26.89 -6.67
N SER A 265 29.50 27.37 -7.91
CA SER A 265 28.89 28.68 -8.19
C SER A 265 27.44 28.81 -7.69
N ASN A 266 26.73 27.69 -7.52
CA ASN A 266 25.38 27.67 -6.97
C ASN A 266 25.33 27.86 -5.44
N CYS A 267 26.49 28.00 -4.81
CA CYS A 267 26.66 28.15 -3.37
C CYS A 267 27.13 29.54 -2.94
N ASP A 268 27.30 30.45 -3.89
CA ASP A 268 27.63 31.86 -3.62
C ASP A 268 26.37 32.63 -3.22
N VAL A 269 26.01 32.52 -1.95
CA VAL A 269 24.86 33.23 -1.36
C VAL A 269 25.39 34.46 -0.63
N LYS A 270 25.09 35.65 -1.14
CA LYS A 270 25.50 36.91 -0.51
C LYS A 270 24.71 37.13 0.79
N GLY A 271 25.42 37.34 1.89
CA GLY A 271 24.82 37.93 3.11
C GLY A 271 24.72 37.03 4.35
N PHE A 272 25.11 35.75 4.32
CA PHE A 272 25.12 34.88 5.51
C PHE A 272 26.30 33.88 5.47
N ALA A 273 27.41 34.23 6.14
CA ALA A 273 28.58 33.35 6.29
C ALA A 273 28.63 32.65 7.65
N ASP A 274 27.93 33.19 8.65
CA ASP A 274 28.06 32.72 10.03
C ASP A 274 27.22 31.48 10.27
N SER A 275 27.86 30.42 10.77
CA SER A 275 27.19 29.19 11.20
C SER A 275 26.35 29.47 12.44
N VAL A 276 25.14 28.91 12.49
CA VAL A 276 24.32 28.95 13.71
C VAL A 276 24.56 27.66 14.49
N SER A 277 24.91 27.80 15.77
CA SER A 277 25.06 26.66 16.67
C SER A 277 23.69 26.16 17.13
N LEU A 278 23.29 24.98 16.71
CA LEU A 278 22.09 24.31 17.19
C LEU A 278 22.38 23.60 18.50
N PHE A 279 21.69 24.00 19.55
CA PHE A 279 21.80 23.42 20.89
C PHE A 279 23.24 23.46 21.47
N GLY A 280 24.13 24.32 20.95
CA GLY A 280 25.53 24.40 21.37
C GLY A 280 26.38 23.18 21.00
N LEU A 281 25.86 22.24 20.19
CA LEU A 281 26.51 20.97 19.85
C LEU A 281 26.79 20.81 18.35
N TYR A 282 26.10 21.55 17.49
CA TYR A 282 26.20 21.39 16.05
C TYR A 282 26.15 22.72 15.31
N ASP A 283 27.26 23.10 14.70
CA ASP A 283 27.35 24.31 13.87
C ASP A 283 26.87 24.01 12.45
N SER A 284 25.70 24.56 12.10
CA SER A 284 25.10 24.37 10.78
C SER A 284 25.17 25.65 9.96
N LYS A 285 25.87 25.58 8.82
CA LYS A 285 25.83 26.63 7.78
C LYS A 285 24.57 26.57 6.91
N ALA A 286 23.84 25.45 6.92
CA ALA A 286 22.68 25.25 6.06
C ALA A 286 21.47 26.07 6.51
N ILE A 287 21.26 26.20 7.82
CA ILE A 287 20.07 26.85 8.38
C ILE A 287 19.97 28.34 8.05
N PRO A 288 21.01 29.16 8.27
CA PRO A 288 20.94 30.57 7.88
C PRO A 288 20.72 30.73 6.37
N ARG A 289 21.29 29.83 5.55
CA ARG A 289 21.06 29.82 4.09
C ARG A 289 19.63 29.48 3.70
N ILE A 290 18.95 28.59 4.43
CA ILE A 290 17.54 28.24 4.16
C ILE A 290 16.61 29.46 4.37
N LEU A 291 17.00 30.43 5.21
CA LEU A 291 16.22 31.64 5.47
C LEU A 291 16.40 32.74 4.41
N THR A 292 17.30 32.57 3.43
CA THR A 292 17.46 33.52 2.33
C THR A 292 16.38 33.31 1.25
N PRO A 293 16.16 34.27 0.32
CA PRO A 293 15.24 34.08 -0.81
C PRO A 293 15.57 32.84 -1.66
N GLU A 294 16.87 32.56 -1.86
CA GLU A 294 17.36 31.36 -2.53
C GLU A 294 17.02 30.10 -1.72
N GLY A 295 17.12 30.19 -0.39
CA GLY A 295 16.66 29.19 0.57
C GLY A 295 15.18 28.86 0.44
N ALA A 296 14.34 29.89 0.33
CA ALA A 296 12.90 29.72 0.11
C ALA A 296 12.60 29.06 -1.24
N GLN A 297 13.28 29.49 -2.32
CA GLN A 297 13.13 28.87 -3.64
C GLN A 297 13.57 27.40 -3.63
N TRP A 298 14.69 27.10 -2.96
CA TRP A 298 15.15 25.73 -2.77
C TRP A 298 14.11 24.91 -2.00
N LEU A 299 13.60 25.41 -0.87
CA LEU A 299 12.61 24.71 -0.05
C LEU A 299 11.32 24.43 -0.84
N LEU A 300 10.83 25.41 -1.60
CA LEU A 300 9.68 25.24 -2.50
C LEU A 300 9.98 24.19 -3.58
N GLY A 301 11.18 24.21 -4.16
CA GLY A 301 11.64 23.19 -5.10
C GLY A 301 11.67 21.79 -4.50
N MET A 302 12.07 21.66 -3.23
CA MET A 302 12.11 20.40 -2.50
C MET A 302 10.70 19.88 -2.20
N ILE A 303 9.80 20.74 -1.75
CA ILE A 303 8.38 20.40 -1.54
C ILE A 303 7.73 19.98 -2.86
N ALA A 304 7.97 20.73 -3.93
CA ALA A 304 7.48 20.38 -5.26
C ALA A 304 8.04 19.03 -5.73
N THR A 305 9.33 18.78 -5.53
CA THR A 305 9.98 17.51 -5.87
C THR A 305 9.38 16.34 -5.08
N ALA A 306 9.15 16.53 -3.78
CA ALA A 306 8.51 15.53 -2.93
C ALA A 306 7.07 15.24 -3.38
N GLY A 307 6.31 16.28 -3.73
CA GLY A 307 4.96 16.14 -4.29
C GLY A 307 4.97 15.39 -5.62
N LEU A 308 5.91 15.73 -6.51
CA LEU A 308 6.09 15.05 -7.80
C LEU A 308 6.44 13.57 -7.61
N ILE A 309 7.37 13.22 -6.73
CA ILE A 309 7.69 11.82 -6.38
C ILE A 309 6.47 11.13 -5.76
N GLY A 310 5.72 11.84 -4.91
CA GLY A 310 4.51 11.38 -4.22
C GLY A 310 3.31 11.08 -5.13
N LEU A 311 3.31 11.58 -6.38
CA LEU A 311 2.34 11.16 -7.40
C LEU A 311 2.42 9.64 -7.70
N GLY A 312 3.55 9.02 -7.37
CA GLY A 312 3.76 7.59 -7.47
C GLY A 312 4.29 7.15 -8.84
N ALA A 313 4.90 5.97 -8.85
CA ALA A 313 5.61 5.47 -10.02
C ALA A 313 4.67 5.27 -11.22
N ASN A 314 3.43 4.84 -10.97
CA ASN A 314 2.39 4.66 -12.01
C ASN A 314 2.14 5.93 -12.83
N PHE A 315 2.11 7.11 -12.19
CA PHE A 315 1.94 8.37 -12.90
C PHE A 315 3.09 8.63 -13.87
N TRP A 316 4.33 8.55 -13.36
CA TRP A 316 5.52 8.81 -14.15
C TRP A 316 5.73 7.78 -15.26
N PHE A 317 5.38 6.50 -15.03
CA PHE A 317 5.44 5.47 -16.07
C PHE A 317 4.44 5.72 -17.20
N ASN A 318 3.22 6.10 -16.86
CA ASN A 318 2.22 6.43 -17.88
C ASN A 318 2.66 7.64 -18.69
N LEU A 319 3.20 8.67 -18.03
CA LEU A 319 3.75 9.84 -18.70
C LEU A 319 4.95 9.48 -19.59
N PHE A 320 5.89 8.70 -19.08
CA PHE A 320 7.07 8.24 -19.82
C PHE A 320 6.67 7.44 -21.06
N ARG A 321 5.75 6.47 -20.92
CA ARG A 321 5.23 5.67 -22.04
C ARG A 321 4.50 6.53 -23.08
N ALA A 322 3.69 7.48 -22.63
CA ALA A 322 3.02 8.42 -23.53
C ALA A 322 4.04 9.22 -24.35
N MET A 323 5.09 9.73 -23.69
CA MET A 323 6.16 10.50 -24.33
C MET A 323 7.03 9.64 -25.27
N ALA A 324 7.39 8.41 -24.87
CA ALA A 324 8.10 7.47 -25.71
C ALA A 324 7.32 7.16 -26.99
N SER A 325 6.01 6.89 -26.86
CA SER A 325 5.14 6.63 -28.01
C SER A 325 5.03 7.82 -28.96
N PHE A 326 5.04 9.05 -28.41
CA PHE A 326 5.02 10.28 -29.19
C PHE A 326 6.36 10.52 -29.91
N ALA A 327 7.48 10.31 -29.22
CA ALA A 327 8.82 10.43 -29.79
C ALA A 327 9.02 9.45 -30.95
N LEU A 328 8.60 8.18 -30.78
CA LEU A 328 8.71 7.15 -31.81
C LEU A 328 7.85 7.49 -33.05
N ARG A 329 6.62 7.98 -32.85
CA ARG A 329 5.75 8.44 -33.94
C ARG A 329 6.37 9.61 -34.71
N ASN A 330 6.92 10.60 -34.02
CA ASN A 330 7.54 11.75 -34.68
C ASN A 330 8.86 11.40 -35.38
N ALA A 331 9.66 10.48 -34.80
CA ALA A 331 10.85 9.97 -35.47
C ALA A 331 10.49 9.23 -36.77
N SER A 332 9.44 8.40 -36.74
CA SER A 332 8.96 7.68 -37.94
C SER A 332 8.40 8.63 -39.01
N ALA A 333 7.74 9.72 -38.61
CA ALA A 333 7.24 10.74 -39.53
C ALA A 333 8.38 11.56 -40.15
N ALA A 334 9.43 11.88 -39.38
CA ALA A 334 10.59 12.63 -39.83
C ALA A 334 11.50 11.81 -40.76
N SER A 335 11.54 10.49 -40.63
CA SER A 335 12.35 9.63 -41.50
C SER A 335 11.88 9.58 -42.96
N GLY A 336 10.73 10.20 -43.31
CA GLY A 336 10.30 10.44 -44.70
C GLY A 336 10.15 9.19 -45.57
N THR A 337 10.40 8.00 -45.01
CA THR A 337 10.20 6.73 -45.67
C THR A 337 8.71 6.48 -45.56
N SER A 338 7.96 7.06 -46.50
CA SER A 338 6.71 6.50 -46.99
C SER A 338 7.02 5.05 -47.38
N ARG A 339 7.10 4.16 -46.40
CA ARG A 339 7.08 2.73 -46.61
C ARG A 339 5.67 2.53 -47.14
N ALA A 340 5.55 2.57 -48.47
CA ALA A 340 4.39 2.12 -49.19
C ALA A 340 3.94 0.86 -48.45
N ARG A 341 2.76 0.95 -47.87
CA ARG A 341 2.13 -0.11 -47.10
C ARG A 341 1.95 -1.26 -48.08
N ALA A 342 3.00 -2.06 -48.26
CA ALA A 342 2.89 -3.40 -48.77
C ALA A 342 1.93 -4.05 -47.79
N THR A 343 0.73 -4.30 -48.28
CA THR A 343 -0.30 -5.09 -47.64
C THR A 343 0.32 -6.47 -47.44
N ASP A 344 1.08 -6.65 -46.36
CA ASP A 344 1.45 -7.97 -45.91
C ASP A 344 0.12 -8.72 -45.70
N PRO A 345 -0.11 -9.83 -46.41
CA PRO A 345 -1.33 -10.59 -46.26
C PRO A 345 -1.44 -10.98 -44.79
N VAL A 346 -2.53 -10.54 -44.16
CA VAL A 346 -2.92 -10.98 -42.82
C VAL A 346 -2.81 -12.49 -42.82
N PRO A 347 -1.90 -13.11 -42.03
CA PRO A 347 -1.87 -14.55 -41.94
C PRO A 347 -3.28 -15.00 -41.54
N PRO A 348 -3.87 -15.98 -42.23
CA PRO A 348 -5.23 -16.42 -41.95
C PRO A 348 -5.32 -16.73 -40.46
N MET A 349 -6.17 -15.96 -39.76
CA MET A 349 -6.43 -16.20 -38.35
C MET A 349 -6.86 -17.65 -38.22
N ALA A 350 -6.15 -18.41 -37.40
CA ALA A 350 -6.59 -19.75 -37.05
C ALA A 350 -7.96 -19.63 -36.39
N GLU A 351 -8.94 -20.33 -36.97
CA GLU A 351 -10.31 -20.41 -36.50
C GLU A 351 -10.30 -21.00 -35.08
N GLY A 352 -10.40 -20.16 -34.04
CA GLY A 352 -10.42 -20.59 -32.64
C GLY A 352 -9.62 -19.76 -31.63
N GLU A 353 -8.82 -18.76 -32.05
CA GLU A 353 -8.03 -17.99 -31.08
C GLU A 353 -8.86 -16.92 -30.35
N VAL A 354 -9.44 -17.30 -29.22
CA VAL A 354 -10.17 -16.43 -28.29
C VAL A 354 -9.19 -15.45 -27.64
N ARG A 355 -9.29 -14.17 -28.00
CA ARG A 355 -8.56 -13.08 -27.32
C ARG A 355 -8.89 -13.09 -25.83
N ARG A 356 -7.92 -13.42 -24.98
CA ARG A 356 -8.07 -13.21 -23.53
C ARG A 356 -8.20 -11.70 -23.25
N PRO A 357 -9.28 -11.24 -22.61
CA PRO A 357 -9.38 -9.86 -22.18
C PRO A 357 -8.25 -9.53 -21.20
N ARG A 358 -7.75 -8.30 -21.31
CA ARG A 358 -6.64 -7.77 -20.51
C ARG A 358 -7.03 -7.83 -19.02
N GLU A 359 -6.33 -8.65 -18.23
CA GLU A 359 -6.51 -8.74 -16.79
C GLU A 359 -6.29 -7.38 -16.11
N VAL A 360 -7.34 -6.87 -15.46
CA VAL A 360 -7.25 -5.70 -14.60
C VAL A 360 -6.65 -6.14 -13.26
N LYS A 361 -5.35 -5.93 -13.09
CA LYS A 361 -4.66 -6.15 -11.81
C LYS A 361 -5.21 -5.18 -10.76
N GLY A 362 -5.85 -5.71 -9.71
CA GLY A 362 -6.04 -4.99 -8.45
C GLY A 362 -7.43 -4.98 -7.81
N SER A 363 -8.40 -5.74 -8.31
CA SER A 363 -9.64 -6.01 -7.57
C SER A 363 -9.56 -7.38 -6.91
N LEU A 364 -9.96 -7.49 -5.64
CA LEU A 364 -9.96 -8.71 -4.84
C LEU A 364 -10.86 -9.84 -5.36
N ALA A 365 -11.59 -9.62 -6.45
CA ALA A 365 -12.05 -10.62 -7.40
C ALA A 365 -12.28 -9.89 -8.73
N ALA A 366 -11.98 -10.52 -9.87
CA ALA A 366 -12.50 -10.02 -11.13
C ALA A 366 -14.04 -10.13 -11.06
N PRO A 367 -14.80 -9.11 -11.48
CA PRO A 367 -16.26 -9.22 -11.57
C PRO A 367 -16.61 -10.44 -12.43
N GLY A 368 -17.25 -11.45 -11.84
CA GLY A 368 -17.60 -12.72 -12.51
C GLY A 368 -16.73 -13.93 -12.17
N SER A 369 -15.68 -13.79 -11.35
CA SER A 369 -14.93 -14.93 -10.77
C SER A 369 -15.17 -15.07 -9.27
N GLU A 370 -16.38 -14.74 -8.81
CA GLU A 370 -16.73 -14.98 -7.42
C GLU A 370 -16.93 -16.49 -7.23
N PRO A 371 -16.24 -17.11 -6.26
CA PRO A 371 -16.47 -18.52 -5.97
C PRO A 371 -17.95 -18.69 -5.65
N ASP A 372 -18.56 -19.70 -6.28
CA ASP A 372 -19.96 -20.03 -6.05
C ASP A 372 -20.20 -20.17 -4.54
N LEU A 373 -21.29 -19.59 -4.06
CA LEU A 373 -21.65 -19.65 -2.65
C LEU A 373 -21.79 -21.10 -2.18
N ASP A 374 -22.19 -22.00 -3.07
CA ASP A 374 -22.21 -23.44 -2.80
C ASP A 374 -20.81 -24.00 -2.59
N LEU A 375 -19.83 -23.61 -3.42
CA LEU A 375 -18.42 -23.99 -3.23
C LEU A 375 -17.87 -23.48 -1.89
N LEU A 376 -18.19 -22.24 -1.51
CA LEU A 376 -17.79 -21.70 -0.21
C LEU A 376 -18.44 -22.45 0.96
N THR A 377 -19.71 -22.81 0.82
CA THR A 377 -20.44 -23.57 1.84
C THR A 377 -19.87 -24.98 2.00
N ASP A 378 -19.54 -25.63 0.88
CA ASP A 378 -18.96 -26.97 0.88
C ASP A 378 -17.52 -26.94 1.44
N ALA A 379 -16.73 -25.91 1.10
CA ALA A 379 -15.41 -25.70 1.70
C ALA A 379 -15.52 -25.49 3.22
N PHE A 380 -16.47 -24.67 3.68
CA PHE A 380 -16.74 -24.47 5.11
C PHE A 380 -17.06 -25.78 5.83
N LEU A 381 -17.99 -26.57 5.28
CA LEU A 381 -18.41 -27.83 5.86
C LEU A 381 -17.28 -28.86 5.87
N THR A 382 -16.51 -28.94 4.78
CA THR A 382 -15.36 -29.83 4.65
C THR A 382 -14.31 -29.52 5.72
N VAL A 383 -13.94 -28.25 5.90
CA VAL A 383 -12.94 -27.85 6.91
C VAL A 383 -13.48 -28.00 8.33
N ALA A 384 -14.79 -27.84 8.53
CA ALA A 384 -15.45 -28.13 9.80
C ALA A 384 -15.55 -29.65 10.11
N GLY A 385 -15.08 -30.53 9.20
CA GLY A 385 -15.13 -31.98 9.37
C GLY A 385 -16.52 -32.59 9.15
N LYS A 386 -17.43 -31.85 8.50
CA LYS A 386 -18.75 -32.37 8.10
C LYS A 386 -18.65 -32.97 6.70
N GLU A 387 -19.22 -34.16 6.54
CA GLU A 387 -19.31 -34.79 5.22
C GLU A 387 -20.20 -33.93 4.32
N VAL A 388 -19.61 -33.42 3.24
CA VAL A 388 -20.37 -32.78 2.16
C VAL A 388 -21.01 -33.90 1.37
N GLY A 389 -22.24 -34.26 1.75
CA GLY A 389 -23.02 -35.23 0.98
C GLY A 389 -23.11 -34.75 -0.47
N VAL A 390 -22.78 -35.62 -1.42
CA VAL A 390 -23.10 -35.37 -2.83
C VAL A 390 -24.60 -35.13 -2.86
N PRO A 391 -25.10 -33.98 -3.37
CA PRO A 391 -26.53 -33.68 -3.35
C PRO A 391 -27.24 -34.81 -4.10
N THR A 392 -27.86 -35.71 -3.35
CA THR A 392 -28.68 -36.77 -3.92
C THR A 392 -29.89 -36.08 -4.53
N ALA A 393 -30.09 -36.27 -5.83
CA ALA A 393 -31.10 -35.59 -6.65
C ALA A 393 -32.54 -35.65 -6.10
N THR A 394 -32.80 -36.50 -5.11
CA THR A 394 -34.06 -36.65 -4.38
C THR A 394 -34.36 -35.53 -3.36
N GLU A 395 -33.38 -34.73 -2.92
CA GLU A 395 -33.62 -33.71 -1.88
C GLU A 395 -34.22 -32.40 -2.44
N SER A 396 -34.12 -32.16 -3.75
CA SER A 396 -34.67 -30.95 -4.40
C SER A 396 -36.19 -30.98 -4.61
N ALA A 397 -36.86 -32.10 -4.37
CA ALA A 397 -38.27 -32.27 -4.72
C ALA A 397 -39.26 -32.00 -3.57
N ASN A 398 -38.82 -31.89 -2.31
CA ASN A 398 -39.75 -31.89 -1.16
C ASN A 398 -39.49 -30.82 -0.08
N VAL A 399 -38.70 -29.79 -0.39
CA VAL A 399 -38.54 -28.66 0.53
C VAL A 399 -39.75 -27.74 0.35
N GLU A 400 -40.75 -27.87 1.22
CA GLU A 400 -41.77 -26.83 1.42
C GLU A 400 -41.05 -25.49 1.62
N PRO A 401 -41.51 -24.40 0.97
CA PRO A 401 -40.90 -23.09 1.15
C PRO A 401 -40.99 -22.72 2.62
N VAL A 402 -39.87 -22.81 3.33
CA VAL A 402 -39.75 -22.30 4.69
C VAL A 402 -39.98 -20.80 4.58
N VAL A 403 -41.19 -20.36 4.92
CA VAL A 403 -41.54 -18.95 5.07
C VAL A 403 -40.81 -18.45 6.32
N LEU A 404 -39.54 -18.15 6.15
CA LEU A 404 -38.78 -17.43 7.17
C LEU A 404 -39.40 -16.05 7.31
N PRO A 405 -39.58 -15.53 8.54
CA PRO A 405 -40.02 -14.17 8.75
C PRO A 405 -39.06 -13.26 7.98
N GLN A 406 -39.58 -12.51 7.02
CA GLN A 406 -38.83 -11.45 6.34
C GLN A 406 -38.25 -10.57 7.45
N SER A 407 -36.94 -10.67 7.66
CA SER A 407 -36.23 -9.75 8.53
C SER A 407 -36.52 -8.35 7.97
N SER A 408 -37.26 -7.54 8.72
CA SER A 408 -37.54 -6.16 8.32
C SER A 408 -36.22 -5.51 7.93
N PRO A 409 -36.16 -4.74 6.82
CA PRO A 409 -34.94 -4.03 6.47
C PRO A 409 -34.57 -3.18 7.68
N LEU A 410 -33.43 -3.51 8.30
CA LEU A 410 -32.81 -2.69 9.33
C LEU A 410 -32.48 -1.37 8.64
N VAL A 411 -33.40 -0.40 8.76
CA VAL A 411 -33.14 0.98 8.37
C VAL A 411 -31.94 1.41 9.22
N PRO A 412 -30.78 1.69 8.60
CA PRO A 412 -29.64 2.15 9.36
C PRO A 412 -30.07 3.43 10.08
N LYS A 413 -29.92 3.45 11.41
CA LYS A 413 -30.17 4.65 12.21
C LYS A 413 -29.38 5.80 11.58
N THR A 414 -30.09 6.77 11.03
CA THR A 414 -29.56 8.02 10.50
C THR A 414 -28.75 8.70 11.60
N GLY A 415 -27.43 8.78 11.41
CA GLY A 415 -26.53 9.45 12.36
C GLY A 415 -25.13 8.83 12.48
N VAL A 416 -24.93 7.58 12.06
CA VAL A 416 -23.57 7.02 11.89
C VAL A 416 -23.21 7.15 10.43
N PHE A 417 -22.32 8.08 10.09
CA PHE A 417 -21.71 8.10 8.76
C PHE A 417 -20.92 6.80 8.58
N ILE A 418 -21.51 5.85 7.86
CA ILE A 418 -20.90 4.58 7.47
C ILE A 418 -19.81 4.92 6.46
N GLY A 419 -18.61 5.17 6.98
CA GLY A 419 -17.45 5.70 6.23
C GLY A 419 -16.40 6.28 7.17
N GLU A 420 -16.80 6.77 8.35
CA GLU A 420 -15.87 7.04 9.43
C GLU A 420 -15.69 5.76 10.24
N MET A 421 -14.57 5.06 10.01
CA MET A 421 -14.07 4.12 11.00
C MET A 421 -14.01 4.82 12.36
N PRO A 422 -14.43 4.17 13.47
CA PRO A 422 -14.28 4.74 14.79
C PRO A 422 -12.79 5.05 14.99
N THR A 423 -12.46 6.34 14.96
CA THR A 423 -11.11 6.77 15.27
C THR A 423 -10.86 6.36 16.71
N ARG A 424 -9.73 5.68 16.94
CA ARG A 424 -9.32 5.25 18.29
C ARG A 424 -9.52 6.44 19.23
N PRO A 425 -10.38 6.34 20.26
CA PRO A 425 -10.55 7.45 21.19
C PRO A 425 -9.17 7.80 21.73
N GLY A 426 -8.78 9.07 21.57
CA GLY A 426 -7.52 9.58 22.13
C GLY A 426 -7.44 9.25 23.62
N PRO A 427 -6.24 9.21 24.21
CA PRO A 427 -6.08 8.89 25.63
C PRO A 427 -7.06 9.72 26.45
N THR A 428 -7.96 9.02 27.15
CA THR A 428 -8.97 9.66 28.00
C THR A 428 -8.22 10.56 28.98
N LYS A 429 -8.58 11.85 28.99
CA LYS A 429 -8.05 12.79 29.98
C LYS A 429 -8.20 12.14 31.36
N PRO A 430 -7.15 12.10 32.20
CA PRO A 430 -7.25 11.51 33.51
C PRO A 430 -8.43 12.18 34.22
N VAL A 431 -9.42 11.38 34.58
CA VAL A 431 -10.54 11.83 35.40
C VAL A 431 -9.90 12.28 36.71
N THR A 432 -9.86 13.59 36.93
CA THR A 432 -9.49 14.17 38.23
C THR A 432 -10.47 13.61 39.24
N MET A 433 -10.04 12.59 39.99
CA MET A 433 -10.72 12.13 41.18
C MET A 433 -10.73 13.28 42.16
N ASN A 434 -11.87 13.96 42.23
CA ASN A 434 -12.14 14.99 43.21
C ASN A 434 -12.36 14.26 44.56
N ASN A 435 -11.25 13.97 45.25
CA ASN A 435 -11.26 13.44 46.60
C ASN A 435 -11.86 14.50 47.53
N GLY A 436 -13.17 14.43 47.74
CA GLY A 436 -13.85 15.19 48.78
C GLY A 436 -13.31 14.79 50.15
N LEU A 437 -12.42 15.62 50.70
CA LEU A 437 -12.04 15.59 52.11
C LEU A 437 -13.29 15.77 52.97
N ARG A 438 -13.78 14.68 53.56
CA ARG A 438 -14.66 14.75 54.73
C ARG A 438 -13.85 15.27 55.92
N LYS A 439 -14.07 16.54 56.27
CA LYS A 439 -13.68 17.09 57.58
C LYS A 439 -14.38 16.29 58.68
N TYR A 440 -13.61 15.53 59.46
CA TYR A 440 -14.04 15.12 60.79
C TYR A 440 -13.91 16.32 61.72
N ARG A 441 -15.03 16.63 62.39
CA ARG A 441 -15.15 17.66 63.42
C ARG A 441 -14.78 17.00 64.75
N GLY A 442 -13.72 17.49 65.37
CA GLY A 442 -13.45 17.38 66.80
C GLY A 442 -13.81 18.69 67.46
#